data_AF-A0A9W6JTA2-F1
#
_entry.id   AF-A0A9W6JTA2-F1
#
_cell.length_a   1.000
_cell.length_b   1.000
_cell.length_c   1.000
_cell.angle_alpha   90.00
_cell.angle_beta   90.00
_cell.angle_gamma   90.00
#
_symmetry.space_group_name_H-M   'P 1'
#
loop_
_entity.id
_entity.type
_entity.pdbx_description
1 polymer ?
#
loop_
_entity_poly.entity_id
_entity_poly.type
_entity_poly.pdbx_seq_one_letter_code
_entity_poly.pdbx_strand_id
1 'polypeptide(L)'
;MNAATPLSVPPHSALPVPVPPAIAFFPETAPFSAEQRDWLNGFFAAILAPQGLAGGATALSPAENAALMPGAAAEEDDGAPWHDASMPLDERMKLAEGRPLPRRMMAAMAQQDCGQCGYLCDSYSAAIASGKEPKLNLCAPGGKETMRMLKALAAEMDAPAATAPAEAVPAAPLGAPGSSRDNPALVRFLSRKRLNKGASEKETWHVEFDLAAAGLDYTVGDSFGIFPVNDGALVDAVLDAIGASREEMIGDKLARDVLGEAVSLGAAPDGLFQLLTYHSGGEMRRKARALAAGEDPDGDAASLDVLAALEKFGRPRLAPEVLAEALEPLQPRLYSISSSPTATPGKLSLTVDAVRYRIGARTRLGVGSTFLSARLPEGGQLRAYVQKAHGFGLPADPTTPVIMVGPGTGVAPFRAFLWERMAAKAPGRNWLFFGHQRSDYDFFYEDELDGMRASGNLSRLTLAWSRDGDTKVYVQDRMREVGADLYRWLEEGAHFYICGDAKRMARDVEHALVDVVAAHGGTSTEAALAYVAALKKAGRYQADVY
;
A
#
# COMPACT_ATOMS: atom_id res chain seq x y z
N MET A 1 43.59 -65.00 35.05
CA MET A 1 42.54 -65.79 34.37
C MET A 1 42.11 -64.98 33.16
N ASN A 2 42.92 -64.87 32.10
CA ASN A 2 43.23 -65.80 30.99
C ASN A 2 42.09 -66.07 29.99
N ALA A 3 42.45 -65.86 28.71
CA ALA A 3 41.86 -66.26 27.43
C ALA A 3 40.58 -65.50 26.99
N ALA A 4 40.54 -64.71 25.91
CA ALA A 4 40.98 -64.86 24.51
C ALA A 4 40.10 -65.81 23.66
N THR A 5 39.23 -65.17 22.86
CA THR A 5 38.82 -65.43 21.45
C THR A 5 38.24 -66.79 21.04
N PRO A 6 37.29 -66.76 20.07
CA PRO A 6 37.50 -67.51 18.84
C PRO A 6 37.28 -66.70 17.54
N LEU A 7 37.92 -67.19 16.49
CA LEU A 7 38.17 -66.62 15.15
C LEU A 7 37.20 -67.16 14.06
N SER A 8 36.99 -66.34 13.01
CA SER A 8 36.77 -66.66 11.56
C SER A 8 35.41 -67.23 11.09
N VAL A 9 34.76 -66.91 9.95
CA VAL A 9 35.16 -66.71 8.51
C VAL A 9 34.07 -65.85 7.77
N PRO A 10 34.34 -65.16 6.62
CA PRO A 10 33.48 -64.10 6.01
C PRO A 10 32.54 -64.59 4.88
N PRO A 11 31.74 -63.68 4.26
CA PRO A 11 31.68 -63.72 2.78
C PRO A 11 31.71 -62.35 2.05
N HIS A 12 32.45 -62.37 0.94
CA HIS A 12 32.34 -61.60 -0.32
C HIS A 12 32.55 -60.07 -0.35
N SER A 13 33.79 -59.69 -0.66
CA SER A 13 34.12 -58.45 -1.38
C SER A 13 33.46 -58.42 -2.76
N ALA A 14 32.65 -57.40 -3.03
CA ALA A 14 32.52 -56.84 -4.35
C ALA A 14 33.68 -55.86 -4.56
N LEU A 15 34.49 -56.07 -5.60
CA LEU A 15 35.55 -55.13 -5.98
C LEU A 15 34.91 -53.79 -6.40
N PRO A 16 35.32 -52.64 -5.84
CA PRO A 16 34.85 -51.34 -6.30
C PRO A 16 35.48 -51.02 -7.66
N VAL A 17 34.64 -50.60 -8.60
CA VAL A 17 35.03 -50.03 -9.91
C VAL A 17 35.86 -48.76 -9.66
N PRO A 18 37.04 -48.59 -10.29
CA PRO A 18 37.84 -47.39 -10.10
C PRO A 18 37.12 -46.17 -10.70
N VAL A 19 36.84 -45.19 -9.86
CA VAL A 19 36.33 -43.87 -10.28
C VAL A 19 37.51 -43.11 -10.93
N PRO A 20 37.37 -42.59 -12.16
CA PRO A 20 38.42 -41.82 -12.80
C PRO A 20 38.69 -40.52 -12.02
N PRO A 21 39.95 -40.04 -11.98
CA PRO A 21 40.29 -38.83 -11.23
C PRO A 21 39.57 -37.60 -11.82
N ALA A 22 38.98 -36.79 -10.95
CA ALA A 22 38.30 -35.55 -11.33
C ALA A 22 39.30 -34.55 -11.95
N ILE A 23 38.90 -33.89 -13.03
CA ILE A 23 39.70 -32.87 -13.69
C ILE A 23 39.71 -31.61 -12.80
N ALA A 24 40.87 -31.24 -12.27
CA ALA A 24 41.05 -30.01 -11.52
C ALA A 24 41.39 -28.86 -12.49
N PHE A 25 40.47 -27.90 -12.62
CA PHE A 25 40.63 -26.70 -13.47
C PHE A 25 41.38 -25.58 -12.76
N PHE A 26 41.35 -25.55 -11.42
CA PHE A 26 42.01 -24.54 -10.61
C PHE A 26 43.11 -25.16 -9.72
N PRO A 27 44.35 -24.62 -9.75
CA PRO A 27 45.43 -25.09 -8.90
C PRO A 27 45.18 -24.71 -7.43
N GLU A 28 45.84 -25.42 -6.50
CA GLU A 28 45.72 -25.15 -5.06
C GLU A 28 46.20 -23.75 -4.65
N THR A 29 47.01 -23.11 -5.49
CA THR A 29 47.52 -21.75 -5.30
C THR A 29 46.53 -20.67 -5.73
N ALA A 30 45.38 -21.03 -6.30
CA ALA A 30 44.34 -20.06 -6.65
C ALA A 30 43.78 -19.40 -5.37
N PRO A 31 43.40 -18.11 -5.41
CA PRO A 31 42.98 -17.32 -4.24
C PRO A 31 41.54 -17.66 -3.79
N PHE A 32 41.24 -18.95 -3.68
CA PHE A 32 39.96 -19.52 -3.33
C PHE A 32 40.15 -20.54 -2.21
N SER A 33 39.21 -20.61 -1.27
CA SER A 33 39.20 -21.67 -0.25
C SER A 33 39.09 -23.05 -0.92
N ALA A 34 39.40 -24.12 -0.19
CA ALA A 34 39.28 -25.48 -0.71
C ALA A 34 37.84 -25.79 -1.17
N GLU A 35 36.85 -25.42 -0.36
CA GLU A 35 35.42 -25.58 -0.69
C GLU A 35 34.99 -24.76 -1.92
N GLN A 36 35.49 -23.53 -2.06
CA GLN A 36 35.23 -22.71 -3.24
C GLN A 36 35.89 -23.30 -4.50
N ARG A 37 37.11 -23.84 -4.37
CA ARG A 37 37.78 -24.55 -5.47
C ARG A 37 37.04 -25.80 -5.88
N ASP A 38 36.56 -26.59 -4.93
CA ASP A 38 35.81 -27.81 -5.23
C ASP A 38 34.48 -27.49 -5.91
N TRP A 39 33.77 -26.46 -5.44
CA TRP A 39 32.55 -25.98 -6.10
C TRP A 39 32.84 -25.44 -7.51
N LEU A 40 33.88 -24.62 -7.69
CA LEU A 40 34.25 -24.06 -9.00
C LEU A 40 34.71 -25.16 -9.97
N ASN A 41 35.52 -26.12 -9.50
CA ASN A 41 35.92 -27.27 -10.31
C ASN A 41 34.70 -28.08 -10.74
N GLY A 42 33.72 -28.31 -9.85
CA GLY A 42 32.46 -28.98 -10.18
C GLY A 42 31.60 -28.21 -11.18
N PHE A 43 31.47 -26.90 -10.99
CA PHE A 43 30.75 -25.99 -11.89
C PHE A 43 31.35 -25.97 -13.30
N PHE A 44 32.67 -25.81 -13.42
CA PHE A 44 33.35 -25.80 -14.71
C PHE A 44 33.43 -27.19 -15.35
N ALA A 45 33.56 -28.26 -14.55
CA ALA A 45 33.44 -29.62 -15.06
C ALA A 45 32.07 -29.88 -15.67
N ALA A 46 30.99 -29.39 -15.05
CA ALA A 46 29.63 -29.54 -15.55
C ALA A 46 29.38 -28.72 -16.83
N ILE A 47 29.96 -27.53 -16.95
CA ILE A 47 29.81 -26.64 -18.11
C ILE A 47 30.68 -27.08 -19.29
N LEU A 48 31.88 -27.60 -19.03
CA LEU A 48 32.87 -27.95 -20.04
C LEU A 48 32.84 -29.45 -20.43
N ALA A 49 32.02 -30.26 -19.77
CA ALA A 49 31.83 -31.65 -20.18
C ALA A 49 31.13 -31.70 -21.56
N PRO A 50 31.70 -32.43 -22.55
CA PRO A 50 31.00 -32.68 -23.80
C PRO A 50 29.69 -33.43 -23.51
N GLN A 51 28.58 -32.95 -24.08
CA GLN A 51 27.26 -33.56 -23.92
C GLN A 51 27.28 -35.01 -24.42
N GLY A 52 27.52 -35.98 -23.53
CA GLY A 52 27.67 -37.39 -23.92
C GLY A 52 28.01 -38.38 -22.82
N LEU A 53 28.32 -37.96 -21.60
CA LEU A 53 28.57 -38.88 -20.48
C LEU A 53 27.63 -38.57 -19.31
N ALA A 54 26.34 -38.85 -19.52
CA ALA A 54 25.36 -38.94 -18.44
C ALA A 54 25.54 -40.29 -17.73
N GLY A 55 26.00 -40.25 -16.48
CA GLY A 55 26.13 -41.44 -15.64
C GLY A 55 26.51 -41.11 -14.20
N GLY A 56 25.51 -40.76 -13.37
CA GLY A 56 25.56 -41.00 -11.93
C GLY A 56 25.89 -39.81 -11.02
N ALA A 57 24.98 -38.83 -10.92
CA ALA A 57 24.70 -38.17 -9.66
C ALA A 57 23.19 -38.28 -9.44
N THR A 58 22.75 -39.25 -8.63
CA THR A 58 21.36 -39.32 -8.18
C THR A 58 21.09 -38.10 -7.32
N ALA A 59 20.20 -37.23 -7.80
CA ALA A 59 19.66 -36.15 -7.00
C ALA A 59 19.03 -36.75 -5.73
N LEU A 60 19.34 -36.15 -4.58
CA LEU A 60 18.64 -36.45 -3.33
C LEU A 60 17.14 -36.28 -3.55
N SER A 61 16.34 -37.16 -2.94
CA SER A 61 14.89 -36.99 -2.99
C SER A 61 14.50 -35.66 -2.32
N PRO A 62 13.35 -35.07 -2.67
CA PRO A 62 12.87 -33.84 -2.05
C PRO A 62 12.80 -33.92 -0.51
N ALA A 63 12.54 -35.11 0.04
CA ALA A 63 12.54 -35.35 1.49
C ALA A 63 13.94 -35.30 2.13
N GLU A 64 14.95 -35.80 1.42
CA GLU A 64 16.34 -35.78 1.87
C GLU A 64 16.96 -34.38 1.76
N ASN A 65 16.57 -33.60 0.75
CA ASN A 65 16.92 -32.18 0.65
C ASN A 65 16.25 -31.33 1.76
N ALA A 66 14.99 -31.61 2.09
CA ALA A 66 14.27 -30.89 3.13
C ALA A 66 14.84 -31.13 4.55
N ALA A 67 15.42 -32.31 4.79
CA ALA A 67 16.03 -32.65 6.07
C ALA A 67 17.36 -31.91 6.35
N LEU A 68 18.04 -31.43 5.31
CA LEU A 68 19.34 -30.76 5.41
C LEU A 68 19.24 -29.24 5.59
N MET A 69 18.07 -28.64 5.39
CA MET A 69 17.83 -27.19 5.49
C MET A 69 16.45 -26.91 6.14
N PRO A 70 16.32 -26.96 7.48
CA PRO A 70 15.06 -26.61 8.12
C PRO A 70 14.84 -25.10 8.02
N GLY A 71 14.02 -24.67 7.05
CA GLY A 71 13.51 -23.29 6.95
C GLY A 71 13.63 -22.59 5.59
N ALA A 72 14.16 -23.23 4.54
CA ALA A 72 14.34 -22.60 3.24
C ALA A 72 13.57 -23.32 2.11
N ALA A 73 12.24 -23.38 2.23
CA ALA A 73 11.39 -23.46 1.05
C ALA A 73 11.03 -22.02 0.65
N ALA A 74 11.97 -21.34 -0.02
CA ALA A 74 11.63 -20.13 -0.74
C ALA A 74 10.79 -20.56 -1.96
N GLU A 75 9.50 -20.24 -1.89
CA GLU A 75 8.57 -20.33 -3.01
C GLU A 75 9.19 -19.67 -4.25
N GLU A 76 9.08 -20.31 -5.42
CA GLU A 76 9.25 -19.62 -6.69
C GLU A 76 8.34 -18.38 -6.66
N ASP A 77 8.94 -17.19 -6.71
CA ASP A 77 8.23 -15.92 -6.76
C ASP A 77 7.47 -15.84 -8.09
N ASP A 78 6.23 -16.31 -8.05
CA ASP A 78 5.27 -16.30 -9.15
C ASP A 78 4.84 -14.88 -9.58
N GLY A 79 5.45 -13.84 -9.02
CA GLY A 79 5.21 -12.44 -9.35
C GLY A 79 3.89 -11.90 -8.79
N ALA A 80 3.22 -12.65 -7.91
CA ALA A 80 1.95 -12.29 -7.28
C ALA A 80 0.97 -11.62 -8.26
N PRO A 81 0.52 -12.30 -9.34
CA PRO A 81 -0.28 -11.70 -10.41
C PRO A 81 -1.63 -11.14 -9.93
N TRP A 82 -2.11 -11.55 -8.76
CA TRP A 82 -3.28 -11.00 -8.08
C TRP A 82 -3.01 -9.67 -7.36
N HIS A 83 -1.75 -9.24 -7.22
CA HIS A 83 -1.38 -7.98 -6.59
C HIS A 83 -1.56 -6.85 -7.60
N ASP A 84 -2.80 -6.64 -8.07
CA ASP A 84 -3.26 -5.59 -8.98
C ASP A 84 -4.40 -4.80 -8.30
N ALA A 85 -4.15 -3.52 -7.97
CA ALA A 85 -5.13 -2.68 -7.28
C ALA A 85 -6.37 -2.34 -8.13
N SER A 86 -6.31 -2.53 -9.45
CA SER A 86 -7.43 -2.34 -10.36
C SER A 86 -8.35 -3.57 -10.46
N MET A 87 -7.89 -4.72 -9.95
CA MET A 87 -8.59 -5.98 -10.05
C MET A 87 -9.62 -6.17 -8.90
N PRO A 88 -10.87 -6.56 -9.22
CA PRO A 88 -11.88 -6.90 -8.22
C PRO A 88 -11.40 -7.99 -7.25
N LEU A 89 -11.89 -7.92 -6.01
CA LEU A 89 -11.49 -8.87 -4.96
C LEU A 89 -11.74 -10.32 -5.36
N ASP A 90 -12.89 -10.63 -5.96
CA ASP A 90 -13.24 -12.00 -6.35
C ASP A 90 -12.32 -12.57 -7.43
N GLU A 91 -11.86 -11.74 -8.36
CA GLU A 91 -10.89 -12.13 -9.40
C GLU A 91 -9.51 -12.37 -8.80
N ARG A 92 -9.04 -11.49 -7.90
CA ARG A 92 -7.79 -11.69 -7.16
C ARG A 92 -7.80 -12.98 -6.35
N MET A 93 -8.91 -13.27 -5.69
CA MET A 93 -9.06 -14.51 -4.91
C MET A 93 -9.05 -15.75 -5.80
N LYS A 94 -9.64 -15.71 -7.01
CA LYS A 94 -9.57 -16.81 -7.99
C LYS A 94 -8.12 -17.06 -8.44
N LEU A 95 -7.35 -16.00 -8.71
CA LEU A 95 -5.94 -16.15 -9.11
C LEU A 95 -5.05 -16.70 -7.99
N ALA A 96 -5.41 -16.44 -6.73
CA ALA A 96 -4.71 -16.97 -5.56
C ALA A 96 -5.23 -18.34 -5.11
N GLU A 97 -6.19 -18.94 -5.80
CA GLU A 97 -6.72 -20.25 -5.46
C GLU A 97 -5.62 -21.33 -5.47
N GLY A 98 -5.60 -22.19 -4.46
CA GLY A 98 -4.57 -23.22 -4.28
C GLY A 98 -3.22 -22.70 -3.77
N ARG A 99 -3.04 -21.38 -3.61
CA ARG A 99 -1.81 -20.80 -3.03
C ARG A 99 -1.80 -20.91 -1.49
N PRO A 100 -0.61 -20.86 -0.86
CA PRO A 100 -0.48 -20.83 0.59
C PRO A 100 -1.27 -19.68 1.24
N LEU A 101 -1.70 -19.88 2.48
CA LEU A 101 -2.59 -18.94 3.18
C LEU A 101 -2.07 -17.49 3.20
N PRO A 102 -0.78 -17.19 3.44
CA PRO A 102 -0.26 -15.82 3.36
C PRO A 102 -0.47 -15.17 2.00
N ARG A 103 -0.29 -15.93 0.90
CA ARG A 103 -0.52 -15.43 -0.47
C ARG A 103 -2.00 -15.15 -0.73
N ARG A 104 -2.89 -16.03 -0.27
CA ARG A 104 -4.35 -15.79 -0.35
C ARG A 104 -4.79 -14.59 0.48
N MET A 105 -4.21 -14.40 1.66
CA MET A 105 -4.46 -13.22 2.51
C MET A 105 -3.93 -11.94 1.86
N MET A 106 -2.76 -11.98 1.23
CA MET A 106 -2.22 -10.86 0.42
C MET A 106 -3.17 -10.53 -0.74
N ALA A 107 -3.66 -11.56 -1.44
CA ALA A 107 -4.62 -11.42 -2.53
C ALA A 107 -5.95 -10.81 -2.10
N ALA A 108 -6.28 -10.79 -0.81
CA ALA A 108 -7.48 -10.12 -0.29
C ALA A 108 -7.32 -8.60 -0.11
N MET A 109 -6.09 -8.07 -0.12
CA MET A 109 -5.79 -6.66 0.14
C MET A 109 -6.08 -5.79 -1.08
N ALA A 110 -6.76 -4.65 -0.91
CA ALA A 110 -7.33 -3.91 -2.04
C ALA A 110 -6.37 -2.95 -2.77
N GLN A 111 -5.26 -2.56 -2.14
CA GLN A 111 -4.22 -1.73 -2.75
C GLN A 111 -2.88 -2.45 -2.67
N GLN A 112 -1.92 -2.01 -3.49
CA GLN A 112 -0.57 -2.55 -3.54
C GLN A 112 0.34 -1.74 -2.62
N ASP A 113 0.88 -2.36 -1.57
CA ASP A 113 1.99 -1.85 -0.77
C ASP A 113 1.88 -0.37 -0.33
N CYS A 114 0.65 0.14 -0.18
CA CYS A 114 0.37 1.55 0.12
C CYS A 114 0.88 2.00 1.50
N GLY A 115 1.30 1.07 2.35
CA GLY A 115 1.82 1.36 3.69
C GLY A 115 0.80 1.89 4.70
N GLN A 116 -0.49 2.02 4.36
CA GLN A 116 -1.53 2.56 5.28
C GLN A 116 -1.69 1.75 6.57
N CYS A 117 -1.46 0.44 6.49
CA CYS A 117 -1.47 -0.45 7.64
C CYS A 117 -0.18 -0.42 8.46
N GLY A 118 0.88 0.26 7.99
CA GLY A 118 2.23 0.19 8.55
C GLY A 118 3.07 -0.98 8.02
N TYR A 119 2.53 -1.73 7.04
CA TYR A 119 3.15 -2.92 6.45
C TYR A 119 3.16 -2.82 4.91
N LEU A 120 4.03 -3.63 4.28
CA LEU A 120 3.81 -4.12 2.91
C LEU A 120 2.75 -5.21 2.91
N CYS A 121 2.02 -5.39 1.81
CA CYS A 121 0.92 -6.35 1.73
C CYS A 121 1.36 -7.77 2.06
N ASP A 122 2.52 -8.19 1.54
CA ASP A 122 3.13 -9.49 1.85
C ASP A 122 3.53 -9.63 3.33
N SER A 123 4.16 -8.59 3.90
CA SER A 123 4.55 -8.63 5.31
C SER A 123 3.35 -8.62 6.26
N TYR A 124 2.25 -7.96 5.89
CA TYR A 124 1.01 -7.96 6.66
C TYR A 124 0.33 -9.31 6.60
N SER A 125 0.22 -9.92 5.41
CA SER A 125 -0.40 -11.24 5.27
C SER A 125 0.39 -12.32 5.98
N ALA A 126 1.72 -12.27 5.92
CA ALA A 126 2.60 -13.17 6.67
C ALA A 126 2.45 -12.97 8.19
N ALA A 127 2.33 -11.73 8.66
CA ALA A 127 2.10 -11.44 10.08
C ALA A 127 0.74 -11.96 10.58
N ILE A 128 -0.32 -11.82 9.77
CA ILE A 128 -1.64 -12.41 10.08
C ILE A 128 -1.54 -13.92 10.12
N ALA A 129 -1.03 -14.54 9.05
CA ALA A 129 -0.98 -15.99 8.91
C ALA A 129 -0.09 -16.67 9.97
N SER A 130 0.89 -15.95 10.53
CA SER A 130 1.73 -16.43 11.64
C SER A 130 1.18 -16.09 13.03
N GLY A 131 0.04 -15.40 13.12
CA GLY A 131 -0.57 -14.98 14.39
C GLY A 131 0.13 -13.81 15.09
N LYS A 132 1.13 -13.17 14.45
CA LYS A 132 1.87 -12.02 15.00
C LYS A 132 1.08 -10.72 14.94
N GLU A 133 0.15 -10.59 13.99
CA GLU A 133 -0.75 -9.44 13.88
C GLU A 133 -2.21 -9.92 13.95
N PRO A 134 -2.90 -9.74 15.09
CA PRO A 134 -4.30 -10.16 15.25
C PRO A 134 -5.31 -9.22 14.56
N LYS A 135 -4.91 -8.00 14.17
CA LYS A 135 -5.82 -7.01 13.57
C LYS A 135 -6.01 -7.32 12.08
N LEU A 136 -7.19 -7.77 11.70
CA LEU A 136 -7.58 -8.05 10.30
C LEU A 136 -8.14 -6.83 9.55
N ASN A 137 -8.20 -5.68 10.20
CA ASN A 137 -8.84 -4.47 9.70
C ASN A 137 -7.85 -3.34 9.36
N LEU A 138 -6.55 -3.62 9.30
CA LEU A 138 -5.55 -2.56 9.03
C LEU A 138 -5.53 -2.13 7.57
N CYS A 139 -6.01 -2.96 6.64
CA CYS A 139 -6.16 -2.61 5.22
C CYS A 139 -7.34 -1.63 5.03
N ALA A 140 -7.13 -0.36 5.41
CA ALA A 140 -8.11 0.70 5.27
C ALA A 140 -8.66 0.87 3.83
N PRO A 141 -7.85 0.74 2.76
CA PRO A 141 -8.36 0.81 1.39
C PRO A 141 -9.38 -0.27 1.03
N GLY A 142 -9.19 -1.47 1.58
CA GLY A 142 -10.06 -2.61 1.32
C GLY A 142 -11.33 -2.62 2.14
N GLY A 143 -11.36 -1.82 3.21
CA GLY A 143 -12.52 -1.64 4.06
C GLY A 143 -13.16 -2.96 4.46
N LYS A 144 -14.50 -3.00 4.39
CA LYS A 144 -15.30 -4.10 4.89
C LYS A 144 -15.13 -5.40 4.11
N GLU A 145 -14.98 -5.32 2.79
CA GLU A 145 -14.86 -6.49 1.92
C GLU A 145 -13.54 -7.23 2.18
N THR A 146 -12.42 -6.51 2.22
CA THR A 146 -11.12 -7.08 2.58
C THR A 146 -11.14 -7.65 3.99
N MET A 147 -11.68 -6.92 4.97
CA MET A 147 -11.75 -7.42 6.36
C MET A 147 -12.51 -8.75 6.45
N ARG A 148 -13.66 -8.86 5.76
CA ARG A 148 -14.45 -10.10 5.73
C ARG A 148 -13.71 -11.24 5.08
N MET A 149 -13.04 -10.99 3.95
CA MET A 149 -12.23 -12.01 3.28
C MET A 149 -11.06 -12.46 4.15
N LEU A 150 -10.33 -11.53 4.77
CA LEU A 150 -9.25 -11.86 5.71
C LEU A 150 -9.78 -12.65 6.91
N LYS A 151 -10.96 -12.33 7.43
CA LYS A 151 -11.62 -13.10 8.50
C LYS A 151 -12.00 -14.51 8.06
N ALA A 152 -12.52 -14.68 6.84
CA ALA A 152 -12.83 -15.99 6.28
C ALA A 152 -11.58 -16.85 6.12
N LEU A 153 -10.49 -16.26 5.58
CA LEU A 153 -9.19 -16.93 5.43
C LEU A 153 -8.56 -17.25 6.79
N ALA A 154 -8.65 -16.35 7.77
CA ALA A 154 -8.12 -16.57 9.12
C ALA A 154 -8.83 -17.74 9.83
N ALA A 155 -10.11 -17.98 9.55
CA ALA A 155 -10.82 -19.14 10.08
C ALA A 155 -10.27 -20.49 9.56
N GLU A 156 -9.52 -20.49 8.45
CA GLU A 156 -8.82 -21.70 7.98
C GLU A 156 -7.59 -22.05 8.85
N MET A 157 -7.08 -21.08 9.62
CA MET A 157 -5.98 -21.32 10.58
C MET A 157 -6.40 -22.21 11.74
N ASP A 158 -7.71 -22.33 12.00
CA ASP A 158 -8.30 -23.13 13.08
C ASP A 158 -8.50 -24.62 12.71
N ALA A 159 -7.88 -25.12 11.64
CA ALA A 159 -7.69 -26.58 11.48
C ALA A 159 -6.65 -27.07 12.51
N PRO A 160 -6.96 -28.08 13.35
CA PRO A 160 -6.26 -28.29 14.60
C PRO A 160 -4.83 -28.84 14.39
N ALA A 161 -3.86 -27.95 14.37
CA ALA A 161 -2.52 -28.22 14.88
C ALA A 161 -2.41 -27.51 16.24
N ALA A 162 -2.16 -28.29 17.29
CA ALA A 162 -2.16 -27.85 18.68
C ALA A 162 -1.38 -26.54 18.88
N THR A 163 -2.08 -25.50 19.34
CA THR A 163 -1.50 -24.24 19.79
C THR A 163 -0.80 -24.46 21.12
N ALA A 164 0.54 -24.48 21.10
CA ALA A 164 1.30 -24.08 22.27
C ALA A 164 0.97 -22.59 22.56
N PRO A 165 0.86 -22.17 23.82
CA PRO A 165 0.67 -20.76 24.14
C PRO A 165 1.81 -19.97 23.49
N ALA A 166 1.46 -19.05 22.60
CA ALA A 166 2.42 -18.13 22.00
C ALA A 166 3.08 -17.36 23.15
N GLU A 167 4.37 -17.61 23.39
CA GLU A 167 5.19 -16.70 24.15
C GLU A 167 5.03 -15.32 23.52
N ALA A 168 4.62 -14.35 24.33
CA ALA A 168 4.53 -12.96 23.91
C ALA A 168 5.91 -12.54 23.40
N VAL A 169 6.07 -12.54 22.08
CA VAL A 169 7.27 -12.01 21.45
C VAL A 169 7.32 -10.54 21.88
N PRO A 170 8.38 -10.08 22.57
CA PRO A 170 8.44 -8.69 22.99
C PRO A 170 8.30 -7.82 21.75
N ALA A 171 7.32 -6.91 21.78
CA ALA A 171 7.12 -5.95 20.71
C ALA A 171 8.46 -5.28 20.41
N ALA A 172 8.84 -5.24 19.13
CA ALA A 172 10.06 -4.56 18.73
C ALA A 172 10.05 -3.13 19.32
N PRO A 173 11.18 -2.64 19.87
CA PRO A 173 11.23 -1.32 20.47
C PRO A 173 10.72 -0.30 19.46
N LEU A 174 9.69 0.45 19.85
CA LEU A 174 9.12 1.50 19.03
C LEU A 174 10.23 2.50 18.71
N GLY A 175 10.38 2.84 17.42
CA GLY A 175 11.34 3.85 16.96
C GLY A 175 11.08 5.23 17.56
N ALA A 176 11.79 6.27 17.11
CA ALA A 176 11.54 7.64 17.57
C ALA A 176 10.07 8.06 17.36
N PRO A 177 9.47 8.91 18.22
CA PRO A 177 8.12 9.41 18.00
C PRO A 177 7.94 9.99 16.59
N GLY A 178 6.83 9.62 15.95
CA GLY A 178 6.47 9.92 14.56
C GLY A 178 7.18 9.09 13.50
N SER A 179 8.01 8.10 13.86
CA SER A 179 8.64 7.18 12.90
C SER A 179 7.70 6.10 12.37
N SER A 180 6.57 5.86 13.06
CA SER A 180 5.60 4.85 12.66
C SER A 180 4.20 5.18 13.16
N ARG A 181 3.22 4.47 12.60
CA ARG A 181 1.83 4.50 13.00
C ARG A 181 1.63 4.23 14.51
N ASP A 182 2.36 3.27 15.05
CA ASP A 182 2.19 2.81 16.44
C ASP A 182 2.89 3.72 17.45
N ASN A 183 3.79 4.58 16.99
CA ASN A 183 4.43 5.61 17.83
C ASN A 183 4.37 6.98 17.16
N PRO A 184 3.18 7.63 17.04
CA PRO A 184 3.06 8.92 16.39
C PRO A 184 3.57 10.07 17.27
N ALA A 185 3.98 11.18 16.64
CA ALA A 185 4.36 12.42 17.31
C ALA A 185 3.21 13.44 17.26
N LEU A 186 3.26 14.44 18.14
CA LEU A 186 2.41 15.63 18.02
C LEU A 186 3.04 16.63 17.05
N VAL A 187 2.29 16.98 16.01
CA VAL A 187 2.73 17.90 14.97
C VAL A 187 1.81 19.11 14.95
N ARG A 188 2.40 20.30 14.79
CA ARG A 188 1.67 21.56 14.74
C ARG A 188 1.21 21.87 13.32
N PHE A 189 -0.08 22.10 13.16
CA PHE A 189 -0.66 22.60 11.93
C PHE A 189 -0.43 24.11 11.80
N LEU A 190 0.06 24.53 10.64
CA LEU A 190 0.44 25.92 10.39
C LEU A 190 -0.66 26.67 9.65
N SER A 191 -1.04 26.19 8.46
CA SER A 191 -1.91 26.93 7.56
C SER A 191 -2.64 25.99 6.60
N ARG A 192 -3.71 26.50 6.00
CA ARG A 192 -4.32 25.92 4.81
C ARG A 192 -4.73 26.98 3.82
N LYS A 193 -4.54 26.70 2.53
CA LYS A 193 -4.95 27.57 1.44
C LYS A 193 -5.73 26.78 0.39
N ARG A 194 -6.90 27.27 0.01
CA ARG A 194 -7.67 26.66 -1.09
C ARG A 194 -6.90 26.82 -2.39
N LEU A 195 -6.75 25.73 -3.11
CA LEU A 195 -5.99 25.64 -4.35
C LEU A 195 -6.83 25.90 -5.58
N ASN A 196 -8.06 25.36 -5.62
CA ASN A 196 -8.97 25.62 -6.72
C ASN A 196 -9.55 27.03 -6.66
N LYS A 197 -9.84 27.61 -7.84
CA LYS A 197 -10.58 28.88 -7.98
C LYS A 197 -12.10 28.61 -7.76
N GLY A 198 -12.87 29.68 -7.53
CA GLY A 198 -14.21 29.63 -6.90
C GLY A 198 -15.28 28.76 -7.59
N ALA A 199 -15.22 28.54 -8.90
CA ALA A 199 -16.22 27.75 -9.63
C ALA A 199 -15.84 26.26 -9.83
N SER A 200 -14.76 25.81 -9.20
CA SER A 200 -14.41 24.38 -9.19
C SER A 200 -15.49 23.55 -8.50
N GLU A 201 -15.73 22.35 -9.03
CA GLU A 201 -16.56 21.31 -8.41
C GLU A 201 -15.79 20.54 -7.32
N LYS A 202 -14.49 20.85 -7.16
CA LYS A 202 -13.59 20.27 -6.18
C LYS A 202 -13.14 21.32 -5.17
N GLU A 203 -12.67 20.81 -4.03
CA GLU A 203 -12.24 21.63 -2.91
C GLU A 203 -10.89 21.10 -2.41
N THR A 204 -9.84 21.35 -3.19
CA THR A 204 -8.47 20.95 -2.88
C THR A 204 -7.74 22.04 -2.10
N TRP A 205 -6.93 21.61 -1.14
CA TRP A 205 -6.21 22.48 -0.20
C TRP A 205 -4.72 22.17 -0.18
N HIS A 206 -3.91 23.22 -0.12
CA HIS A 206 -2.53 23.16 0.33
C HIS A 206 -2.53 23.28 1.85
N VAL A 207 -1.93 22.32 2.55
CA VAL A 207 -1.99 22.21 4.02
C VAL A 207 -0.57 22.11 4.56
N GLU A 208 -0.18 23.00 5.47
CA GLU A 208 1.19 23.09 5.99
C GLU A 208 1.31 22.68 7.47
N PHE A 209 2.43 22.05 7.81
CA PHE A 209 2.78 21.60 9.15
C PHE A 209 4.21 21.98 9.51
N ASP A 210 4.44 22.17 10.80
CA ASP A 210 5.77 22.35 11.39
C ASP A 210 6.27 21.03 11.98
N LEU A 211 7.35 20.52 11.39
CA LEU A 211 8.02 19.30 11.82
C LEU A 211 9.17 19.56 12.79
N ALA A 212 9.73 20.78 12.82
CA ALA A 212 10.92 21.08 13.60
C ALA A 212 10.71 20.86 15.10
N ALA A 213 9.53 21.26 15.61
CA ALA A 213 9.15 21.04 17.00
C ALA A 213 8.96 19.55 17.36
N ALA A 214 8.63 18.71 16.37
CA ALA A 214 8.40 17.28 16.54
C ALA A 214 9.65 16.43 16.28
N GLY A 215 10.73 17.02 15.73
CA GLY A 215 11.94 16.30 15.35
C GLY A 215 11.71 15.26 14.25
N LEU A 216 10.76 15.51 13.34
CA LEU A 216 10.42 14.58 12.26
C LEU A 216 11.16 14.93 10.98
N ASP A 217 11.73 13.91 10.35
CA ASP A 217 12.39 13.99 9.05
C ASP A 217 11.71 13.07 8.03
N TYR A 218 11.70 13.53 6.77
CA TYR A 218 11.13 12.79 5.64
C TYR A 218 12.01 12.95 4.40
N THR A 219 11.83 12.04 3.45
CA THR A 219 12.39 12.12 2.10
C THR A 219 11.26 12.32 1.12
N VAL A 220 11.51 12.97 -0.02
CA VAL A 220 10.49 13.09 -1.06
C VAL A 220 10.06 11.71 -1.56
N GLY A 221 8.74 11.51 -1.67
CA GLY A 221 8.12 10.22 -1.92
C GLY A 221 7.48 9.62 -0.68
N ASP A 222 7.91 10.01 0.53
CA ASP A 222 7.27 9.61 1.78
C ASP A 222 5.82 10.12 1.85
N SER A 223 5.01 9.44 2.66
CA SER A 223 3.64 9.84 3.00
C SER A 223 3.55 10.33 4.45
N PHE A 224 2.58 11.19 4.73
CA PHE A 224 2.31 11.67 6.08
C PHE A 224 1.00 11.08 6.61
N GLY A 225 1.12 10.28 7.66
CA GLY A 225 -0.02 9.66 8.34
C GLY A 225 -0.58 10.57 9.42
N ILE A 226 -1.86 10.88 9.32
CA ILE A 226 -2.56 11.80 10.22
C ILE A 226 -3.68 11.04 10.93
N PHE A 227 -3.78 11.21 12.25
CA PHE A 227 -4.93 10.75 13.04
C PHE A 227 -5.98 11.87 13.08
N PRO A 228 -7.08 11.75 12.32
CA PRO A 228 -8.12 12.78 12.33
C PRO A 228 -9.07 12.59 13.51
N VAL A 229 -9.95 13.58 13.70
CA VAL A 229 -11.08 13.52 14.64
C VAL A 229 -12.38 13.59 13.83
N ASN A 230 -13.39 12.82 14.23
CA ASN A 230 -14.74 12.86 13.66
C ASN A 230 -15.36 14.26 13.75
N ASP A 231 -16.37 14.49 12.93
CA ASP A 231 -17.11 15.75 12.98
C ASP A 231 -17.90 15.86 14.29
N GLY A 232 -17.70 16.94 15.06
CA GLY A 232 -18.41 17.12 16.32
C GLY A 232 -19.94 17.07 16.16
N ALA A 233 -20.46 17.65 15.07
CA ALA A 233 -21.89 17.58 14.76
C ALA A 233 -22.38 16.16 14.42
N LEU A 234 -21.55 15.34 13.77
CA LEU A 234 -21.87 13.93 13.53
C LEU A 234 -21.84 13.12 14.83
N VAL A 235 -20.85 13.36 15.70
CA VAL A 235 -20.76 12.74 17.02
C VAL A 235 -21.99 13.07 17.85
N ASP A 236 -22.36 14.35 17.92
CA ASP A 236 -23.53 14.82 18.66
C ASP A 236 -24.82 14.18 18.11
N ALA A 237 -24.97 14.07 16.79
CA ALA A 237 -26.11 13.40 16.16
C ALA A 237 -26.16 11.89 16.45
N VAL A 238 -25.01 11.21 16.55
CA VAL A 238 -24.94 9.79 16.93
C VAL A 238 -25.35 9.58 18.39
N LEU A 239 -24.87 10.44 19.30
CA LEU A 239 -25.29 10.42 20.72
C LEU A 239 -26.80 10.66 20.85
N ASP A 240 -27.33 11.65 20.13
CA ASP A 240 -28.77 11.93 20.09
C ASP A 240 -29.57 10.73 19.54
N ALA A 241 -29.04 10.02 18.52
CA ALA A 241 -29.69 8.86 17.91
C ALA A 241 -29.75 7.63 18.83
N ILE A 242 -28.82 7.49 19.77
CA ILE A 242 -28.87 6.47 20.83
C ILE A 242 -29.54 6.98 22.12
N GLY A 243 -29.92 8.26 22.15
CA GLY A 243 -30.54 8.88 23.31
C GLY A 243 -29.62 9.06 24.52
N ALA A 244 -28.32 9.20 24.28
CA ALA A 244 -27.29 9.45 25.30
C ALA A 244 -27.05 10.95 25.48
N SER A 245 -26.55 11.34 26.66
CA SER A 245 -26.12 12.72 26.95
C SER A 245 -24.68 12.96 26.46
N ARG A 246 -24.33 14.22 26.17
CA ARG A 246 -22.97 14.60 25.74
C ARG A 246 -21.95 14.56 26.87
N GLU A 247 -22.45 14.53 28.10
CA GLU A 247 -21.71 14.49 29.36
C GLU A 247 -21.55 13.06 29.91
N GLU A 248 -22.13 12.07 29.23
CA GLU A 248 -22.00 10.66 29.61
C GLU A 248 -20.55 10.19 29.46
N MET A 249 -20.11 9.33 30.38
CA MET A 249 -18.72 8.88 30.47
C MET A 249 -18.58 7.45 29.94
N ILE A 250 -17.47 7.18 29.25
CA ILE A 250 -16.98 5.84 28.92
C ILE A 250 -15.65 5.71 29.67
N GLY A 251 -15.64 4.94 30.77
CA GLY A 251 -14.53 4.94 31.71
C GLY A 251 -14.25 6.33 32.29
N ASP A 252 -13.06 6.86 32.01
CA ASP A 252 -12.56 8.17 32.47
C ASP A 252 -12.70 9.29 31.43
N LYS A 253 -13.29 9.02 30.27
CA LYS A 253 -13.44 9.98 29.16
C LYS A 253 -14.91 10.27 28.86
N LEU A 254 -15.17 11.44 28.30
CA LEU A 254 -16.49 11.75 27.75
C LEU A 254 -16.78 10.85 26.55
N ALA A 255 -18.00 10.35 26.46
CA ALA A 255 -18.48 9.58 25.31
C ALA A 255 -18.28 10.35 24.00
N ARG A 256 -18.47 11.67 24.03
CA ARG A 256 -18.21 12.56 22.91
C ARG A 256 -16.75 12.51 22.42
N ASP A 257 -15.79 12.44 23.33
CA ASP A 257 -14.36 12.40 22.98
C ASP A 257 -13.99 11.01 22.43
N VAL A 258 -14.52 9.93 23.03
CA VAL A 258 -14.30 8.56 22.53
C VAL A 258 -14.88 8.39 21.13
N LEU A 259 -16.12 8.83 20.90
CA LEU A 259 -16.73 8.81 19.56
C LEU A 259 -16.06 9.78 18.59
N GLY A 260 -15.44 10.85 19.10
CA GLY A 260 -14.66 11.81 18.32
C GLY A 260 -13.35 11.22 17.80
N GLU A 261 -12.60 10.55 18.67
CA GLU A 261 -11.18 10.27 18.44
C GLU A 261 -10.84 8.78 18.26
N ALA A 262 -11.64 7.88 18.84
CA ALA A 262 -11.27 6.47 18.98
C ALA A 262 -11.93 5.55 17.96
N VAL A 263 -13.16 5.86 17.51
CA VAL A 263 -13.96 4.97 16.64
C VAL A 263 -14.36 5.62 15.32
N SER A 264 -14.59 4.79 14.30
CA SER A 264 -15.05 5.21 12.99
C SER A 264 -16.57 5.40 12.98
N LEU A 265 -17.02 6.58 12.57
CA LEU A 265 -18.44 6.88 12.32
C LEU A 265 -18.80 6.82 10.82
N GLY A 266 -17.92 6.23 10.01
CA GLY A 266 -18.13 5.99 8.59
C GLY A 266 -19.09 4.83 8.34
N ALA A 267 -18.80 3.98 7.35
CA ALA A 267 -19.61 2.81 7.01
C ALA A 267 -19.94 1.95 8.25
N ALA A 268 -21.19 1.56 8.40
CA ALA A 268 -21.65 0.79 9.55
C ALA A 268 -21.01 -0.61 9.59
N PRO A 269 -20.29 -0.97 10.67
CA PRO A 269 -19.60 -2.25 10.77
C PRO A 269 -20.57 -3.38 11.10
N ASP A 270 -20.12 -4.62 10.88
CA ASP A 270 -20.93 -5.82 11.19
C ASP A 270 -21.26 -5.93 12.69
N GLY A 271 -20.35 -5.48 13.56
CA GLY A 271 -20.57 -5.41 15.00
C GLY A 271 -21.78 -4.54 15.38
N LEU A 272 -21.96 -3.40 14.71
CA LEU A 272 -23.13 -2.54 14.93
C LEU A 272 -24.42 -3.25 14.53
N PHE A 273 -24.46 -3.89 13.36
CA PHE A 273 -25.65 -4.64 12.94
C PHE A 273 -25.95 -5.82 13.88
N GLN A 274 -24.92 -6.51 14.37
CA GLN A 274 -25.07 -7.55 15.39
C GLN A 274 -25.67 -7.01 16.68
N LEU A 275 -25.19 -5.86 17.18
CA LEU A 275 -25.74 -5.18 18.35
C LEU A 275 -27.23 -4.81 18.14
N LEU A 276 -27.59 -4.32 16.96
CA LEU A 276 -28.96 -3.97 16.60
C LEU A 276 -29.91 -5.17 16.60
N THR A 277 -29.42 -6.40 16.43
CA THR A 277 -30.27 -7.62 16.52
C THR A 277 -30.84 -7.88 17.92
N TYR A 278 -30.19 -7.34 18.96
CA TYR A 278 -30.66 -7.44 20.35
C TYR A 278 -31.68 -6.36 20.70
N HIS A 279 -31.75 -5.29 19.91
CA HIS A 279 -32.61 -4.12 20.15
C HIS A 279 -33.78 -4.01 19.15
N SER A 280 -33.89 -4.97 18.23
CA SER A 280 -34.94 -5.01 17.21
C SER A 280 -35.73 -6.32 17.25
N GLY A 281 -36.97 -6.28 16.74
CA GLY A 281 -37.86 -7.43 16.60
C GLY A 281 -38.33 -7.66 15.17
N GLY A 282 -38.95 -8.82 14.92
CA GLY A 282 -39.60 -9.14 13.64
C GLY A 282 -38.70 -8.94 12.41
N GLU A 283 -39.25 -8.24 11.41
CA GLU A 283 -38.59 -7.97 10.13
C GLU A 283 -37.29 -7.17 10.29
N MET A 284 -37.29 -6.18 11.18
CA MET A 284 -36.13 -5.34 11.43
C MET A 284 -34.96 -6.18 11.97
N ARG A 285 -35.23 -7.12 12.88
CA ARG A 285 -34.22 -8.04 13.38
C ARG A 285 -33.66 -8.96 12.29
N ARG A 286 -34.51 -9.43 11.37
CA ARG A 286 -34.08 -10.24 10.23
C ARG A 286 -33.10 -9.47 9.34
N LYS A 287 -33.43 -8.22 9.03
CA LYS A 287 -32.56 -7.33 8.22
C LYS A 287 -31.24 -7.02 8.91
N ALA A 288 -31.25 -6.75 10.22
CA ALA A 288 -30.02 -6.54 10.98
C ALA A 288 -29.11 -7.78 10.94
N ARG A 289 -29.67 -8.99 11.05
CA ARG A 289 -28.92 -10.25 10.92
C ARG A 289 -28.30 -10.43 9.54
N ALA A 290 -29.07 -10.16 8.48
CA ALA A 290 -28.59 -10.23 7.10
C ALA A 290 -27.41 -9.26 6.86
N LEU A 291 -27.53 -7.99 7.30
CA LEU A 291 -26.46 -7.01 7.19
C LEU A 291 -25.20 -7.39 7.99
N ALA A 292 -25.37 -7.97 9.19
CA ALA A 292 -24.27 -8.47 10.02
C ALA A 292 -23.56 -9.67 9.38
N ALA A 293 -24.28 -10.50 8.62
CA ALA A 293 -23.73 -11.60 7.81
C ALA A 293 -23.16 -11.12 6.47
N GLY A 294 -23.40 -9.86 6.11
CA GLY A 294 -22.88 -9.23 4.92
C GLY A 294 -23.72 -9.28 3.67
N GLU A 295 -24.96 -9.70 3.82
CA GLU A 295 -26.01 -9.53 2.82
C GLU A 295 -26.47 -8.06 2.77
N ASP A 296 -27.17 -7.70 1.70
CA ASP A 296 -27.75 -6.37 1.51
C ASP A 296 -29.25 -6.51 1.21
N PRO A 297 -30.09 -6.79 2.23
CA PRO A 297 -31.50 -7.14 2.03
C PRO A 297 -32.34 -6.02 1.41
N ASP A 298 -31.88 -4.76 1.49
CA ASP A 298 -32.57 -3.58 0.98
C ASP A 298 -31.82 -2.89 -0.17
N GLY A 299 -30.63 -3.37 -0.56
CA GLY A 299 -29.79 -2.75 -1.58
C GLY A 299 -29.19 -1.39 -1.18
N ASP A 300 -29.09 -1.12 0.13
CA ASP A 300 -28.71 0.18 0.67
C ASP A 300 -27.48 0.14 1.60
N ALA A 301 -26.85 -1.03 1.77
CA ALA A 301 -25.74 -1.21 2.72
C ALA A 301 -24.58 -0.22 2.49
N ALA A 302 -24.22 0.06 1.23
CA ALA A 302 -23.19 1.03 0.88
C ALA A 302 -23.52 2.47 1.29
N SER A 303 -24.80 2.76 1.53
CA SER A 303 -25.28 4.06 1.98
C SER A 303 -25.43 4.16 3.50
N LEU A 304 -25.20 3.09 4.27
CA LEU A 304 -25.33 3.13 5.73
C LEU A 304 -24.01 3.48 6.41
N ASP A 305 -23.91 4.71 6.92
CA ASP A 305 -22.93 5.02 7.96
C ASP A 305 -23.53 4.73 9.36
N VAL A 306 -22.74 4.88 10.42
CA VAL A 306 -23.18 4.60 11.80
C VAL A 306 -24.49 5.30 12.14
N LEU A 307 -24.60 6.60 11.87
CA LEU A 307 -25.81 7.37 12.13
C LEU A 307 -27.01 6.85 11.31
N ALA A 308 -26.83 6.62 10.01
CA ALA A 308 -27.90 6.12 9.15
C ALA A 308 -28.36 4.71 9.55
N ALA A 309 -27.45 3.85 10.02
CA ALA A 309 -27.82 2.55 10.57
C ALA A 309 -28.65 2.70 11.85
N LEU A 310 -28.23 3.54 12.80
CA LEU A 310 -29.01 3.79 14.02
C LEU A 310 -30.41 4.34 13.70
N GLU A 311 -30.52 5.26 12.75
CA GLU A 311 -31.80 5.80 12.29
C GLU A 311 -32.68 4.74 11.61
N LYS A 312 -32.11 3.95 10.70
CA LYS A 312 -32.81 2.87 9.98
C LYS A 312 -33.38 1.83 10.94
N PHE A 313 -32.67 1.53 12.01
CA PHE A 313 -33.05 0.52 13.01
C PHE A 313 -33.76 1.12 14.23
N GLY A 314 -34.41 2.27 14.06
CA GLY A 314 -35.40 2.78 15.02
C GLY A 314 -34.82 3.55 16.22
N ARG A 315 -33.58 4.06 16.12
CA ARG A 315 -32.93 4.89 17.16
C ARG A 315 -32.96 4.20 18.55
N PRO A 316 -32.31 3.03 18.67
CA PRO A 316 -32.35 2.26 19.91
C PRO A 316 -31.69 3.04 21.06
N ARG A 317 -32.22 2.92 22.28
CA ARG A 317 -31.53 3.44 23.45
C ARG A 317 -30.36 2.55 23.82
N LEU A 318 -29.14 3.06 23.69
CA LEU A 318 -27.91 2.32 23.95
C LEU A 318 -27.03 3.13 24.90
N ALA A 319 -26.32 2.45 25.78
CA ALA A 319 -25.20 3.08 26.48
C ALA A 319 -24.09 3.39 25.46
N PRO A 320 -23.43 4.56 25.51
CA PRO A 320 -22.36 4.92 24.59
C PRO A 320 -21.20 3.92 24.56
N GLU A 321 -20.87 3.32 25.70
CA GLU A 321 -19.81 2.31 25.82
C GLU A 321 -20.12 1.06 24.98
N VAL A 322 -21.36 0.58 25.03
CA VAL A 322 -21.83 -0.56 24.21
C VAL A 322 -21.79 -0.22 22.72
N LEU A 323 -22.14 1.02 22.34
CA LEU A 323 -22.00 1.46 20.96
C LEU A 323 -20.53 1.46 20.55
N ALA A 324 -19.64 2.07 21.34
CA ALA A 324 -18.22 2.17 21.03
C ALA A 324 -17.55 0.79 20.83
N GLU A 325 -17.90 -0.20 21.66
CA GLU A 325 -17.41 -1.59 21.53
C GLU A 325 -17.90 -2.29 20.25
N ALA A 326 -19.05 -1.89 19.71
CA ALA A 326 -19.60 -2.43 18.47
C ALA A 326 -19.04 -1.75 17.21
N LEU A 327 -18.27 -0.67 17.35
CA LEU A 327 -17.67 0.09 16.25
C LEU A 327 -16.21 -0.28 16.00
N GLU A 328 -15.72 0.09 14.81
CA GLU A 328 -14.32 -0.12 14.44
C GLU A 328 -13.43 1.04 14.92
N PRO A 329 -12.16 0.80 15.28
CA PRO A 329 -11.22 1.88 15.62
C PRO A 329 -11.00 2.86 14.46
N LEU A 330 -10.93 4.15 14.79
CA LEU A 330 -10.63 5.20 13.81
C LEU A 330 -9.19 5.06 13.29
N GLN A 331 -9.05 4.82 11.99
CA GLN A 331 -7.75 4.66 11.34
C GLN A 331 -7.10 6.01 10.97
N PRO A 332 -5.77 6.15 10.99
CA PRO A 332 -5.10 7.30 10.40
C PRO A 332 -5.31 7.33 8.87
N ARG A 333 -5.10 8.50 8.26
CA ARG A 333 -5.13 8.68 6.79
C ARG A 333 -3.73 9.07 6.31
N LEU A 334 -3.25 8.42 5.26
CA LEU A 334 -2.02 8.79 4.58
C LEU A 334 -2.30 9.85 3.51
N TYR A 335 -1.37 10.78 3.37
CA TYR A 335 -1.31 11.76 2.29
C TYR A 335 0.12 11.81 1.75
N SER A 336 0.31 11.66 0.44
CA SER A 336 1.62 11.83 -0.18
C SER A 336 2.15 13.24 0.11
N ILE A 337 3.40 13.33 0.56
CA ILE A 337 4.00 14.61 0.93
C ILE A 337 4.25 15.44 -0.34
N SER A 338 3.89 16.73 -0.29
CA SER A 338 3.95 17.65 -1.43
C SER A 338 4.99 18.76 -1.31
N SER A 339 5.91 18.64 -0.37
CA SER A 339 7.04 19.55 -0.12
C SER A 339 8.37 18.81 -0.19
N SER A 340 9.45 19.56 -0.37
CA SER A 340 10.82 19.03 -0.30
C SER A 340 11.45 19.41 1.06
N PRO A 341 12.08 18.44 1.76
CA PRO A 341 12.79 18.74 3.00
C PRO A 341 14.01 19.65 2.76
N THR A 342 14.61 19.59 1.58
CA THR A 342 15.74 20.45 1.19
C THR A 342 15.30 21.87 0.86
N ALA A 343 14.18 22.04 0.15
CA ALA A 343 13.66 23.35 -0.22
C ALA A 343 12.99 24.08 0.94
N THR A 344 12.32 23.35 1.83
CA THR A 344 11.61 23.91 3.00
C THR A 344 11.93 23.12 4.28
N PRO A 345 13.15 23.24 4.84
CA PRO A 345 13.55 22.51 6.03
C PRO A 345 12.61 22.74 7.22
N GLY A 346 12.29 21.67 7.95
CA GLY A 346 11.41 21.70 9.12
C GLY A 346 9.92 21.93 8.80
N LYS A 347 9.54 22.02 7.53
CA LYS A 347 8.15 22.14 7.10
C LYS A 347 7.72 20.98 6.20
N LEU A 348 6.44 20.66 6.28
CA LEU A 348 5.79 19.66 5.44
C LEU A 348 4.49 20.21 4.89
N SER A 349 4.25 20.02 3.60
CA SER A 349 3.00 20.38 2.94
C SER A 349 2.28 19.18 2.37
N LEU A 350 0.95 19.18 2.40
CA LEU A 350 0.07 18.21 1.74
C LEU A 350 -0.82 18.88 0.69
N THR A 351 -1.31 18.08 -0.25
CA THR A 351 -2.34 18.47 -1.23
C THR A 351 -3.58 17.61 -1.01
N VAL A 352 -4.65 18.20 -0.47
CA VAL A 352 -5.78 17.47 0.12
C VAL A 352 -7.09 17.84 -0.58
N ASP A 353 -7.74 16.90 -1.28
CA ASP A 353 -9.10 17.05 -1.80
C ASP A 353 -10.12 16.79 -0.67
N ALA A 354 -10.92 17.81 -0.32
CA ALA A 354 -11.93 17.71 0.72
C ALA A 354 -13.14 16.89 0.22
N VAL A 355 -13.30 15.70 0.79
CA VAL A 355 -14.35 14.77 0.36
C VAL A 355 -15.66 15.19 0.99
N ARG A 356 -16.60 15.59 0.13
CA ARG A 356 -17.99 15.91 0.50
C ARG A 356 -18.92 15.27 -0.52
N TYR A 357 -19.92 14.56 -0.07
CA TYR A 357 -20.92 13.95 -0.94
C TYR A 357 -22.27 13.88 -0.23
N ARG A 358 -23.35 13.78 -0.98
CA ARG A 358 -24.71 13.80 -0.44
C ARG A 358 -25.34 12.42 -0.55
N ILE A 359 -25.91 11.94 0.56
CA ILE A 359 -26.73 10.73 0.62
C ILE A 359 -28.09 11.14 1.19
N GLY A 360 -29.13 11.06 0.36
CA GLY A 360 -30.45 11.61 0.68
C GLY A 360 -30.35 13.11 1.00
N ALA A 361 -30.84 13.50 2.17
CA ALA A 361 -30.82 14.90 2.63
C ALA A 361 -29.50 15.30 3.31
N ARG A 362 -28.65 14.35 3.74
CA ARG A 362 -27.45 14.64 4.54
C ARG A 362 -26.20 14.74 3.65
N THR A 363 -25.42 15.79 3.89
CA THR A 363 -24.05 15.89 3.37
C THR A 363 -23.12 15.09 4.29
N ARG A 364 -22.42 14.12 3.73
CA ARG A 364 -21.37 13.34 4.39
C ARG A 364 -20.01 13.95 4.11
N LEU A 365 -19.14 13.84 5.10
CA LEU A 365 -17.81 14.46 5.12
C LEU A 365 -16.76 13.36 5.26
N GLY A 366 -15.71 13.41 4.45
CA GLY A 366 -14.53 12.58 4.64
C GLY A 366 -13.80 13.01 5.91
N VAL A 367 -13.63 12.10 6.87
CA VAL A 367 -13.12 12.47 8.21
C VAL A 367 -11.74 13.11 8.17
N GLY A 368 -10.78 12.54 7.44
CA GLY A 368 -9.42 13.10 7.33
C GLY A 368 -9.36 14.40 6.56
N SER A 369 -9.92 14.42 5.34
CA SER A 369 -9.76 15.57 4.45
C SER A 369 -10.53 16.79 4.93
N THR A 370 -11.73 16.61 5.50
CA THR A 370 -12.50 17.74 6.07
C THR A 370 -12.02 18.17 7.46
N PHE A 371 -11.37 17.28 8.22
CA PHE A 371 -10.65 17.68 9.43
C PHE A 371 -9.54 18.68 9.08
N LEU A 372 -8.73 18.38 8.07
CA LEU A 372 -7.64 19.26 7.63
C LEU A 372 -8.14 20.52 6.91
N SER A 373 -9.16 20.40 6.06
CA SER A 373 -9.61 21.53 5.25
C SER A 373 -10.52 22.53 5.99
N ALA A 374 -11.17 22.12 7.08
CA ALA A 374 -12.16 22.97 7.75
C ALA A 374 -12.04 23.04 9.27
N ARG A 375 -11.67 21.94 9.96
CA ARG A 375 -11.87 21.86 11.42
C ARG A 375 -10.64 22.09 12.26
N LEU A 376 -9.46 21.70 11.80
CA LEU A 376 -8.22 21.91 12.54
C LEU A 376 -7.87 23.42 12.55
N PRO A 377 -7.82 24.08 13.71
CA PRO A 377 -7.45 25.50 13.79
C PRO A 377 -5.95 25.70 13.59
N GLU A 378 -5.56 26.85 13.02
CA GLU A 378 -4.15 27.25 12.92
C GLU A 378 -3.47 27.22 14.30
N GLY A 379 -2.25 26.68 14.37
CA GLY A 379 -1.53 26.45 15.61
C GLY A 379 -1.99 25.22 16.41
N GLY A 380 -3.09 24.56 16.01
CA GLY A 380 -3.55 23.31 16.59
C GLY A 380 -2.55 22.17 16.41
N GLN A 381 -2.60 21.19 17.30
CA GLN A 381 -1.75 20.00 17.24
C GLN A 381 -2.57 18.77 16.88
N LEU A 382 -1.93 17.82 16.21
CA LEU A 382 -2.51 16.51 15.89
C LEU A 382 -1.46 15.42 16.05
N ARG A 383 -1.90 14.18 16.22
CA ARG A 383 -1.02 13.01 16.15
C ARG A 383 -0.74 12.68 14.69
N ALA A 384 0.53 12.54 14.35
CA ALA A 384 0.96 12.20 13.00
C ALA A 384 2.29 11.43 12.98
N TYR A 385 2.60 10.83 11.84
CA TYR A 385 3.83 10.08 11.61
C TYR A 385 4.26 10.15 10.14
N VAL A 386 5.54 9.94 9.87
CA VAL A 386 6.06 9.79 8.51
C VAL A 386 6.02 8.31 8.16
N GLN A 387 5.27 7.98 7.10
CA GLN A 387 5.31 6.66 6.49
C GLN A 387 6.37 6.68 5.39
N LYS A 388 7.42 5.88 5.57
CA LYS A 388 8.50 5.79 4.58
C LYS A 388 8.00 5.18 3.28
N ALA A 389 8.41 5.77 2.17
CA ALA A 389 8.10 5.27 0.84
C ALA A 389 8.75 3.90 0.63
N HIS A 390 7.99 2.98 0.07
CA HIS A 390 8.48 1.65 -0.28
C HIS A 390 8.76 1.61 -1.78
N GLY A 391 9.96 2.03 -2.17
CA GLY A 391 10.37 2.02 -3.58
C GLY A 391 9.73 3.11 -4.44
N PHE A 392 9.21 4.19 -3.83
CA PHE A 392 8.75 5.39 -4.53
C PHE A 392 9.63 6.59 -4.16
N GLY A 393 10.56 6.96 -5.04
CA GLY A 393 11.54 8.01 -4.75
C GLY A 393 12.36 8.42 -5.97
N LEU A 394 13.01 9.58 -5.89
CA LEU A 394 13.88 10.06 -6.97
C LEU A 394 15.06 9.10 -7.24
N PRO A 395 15.57 9.03 -8.48
CA PRO A 395 16.76 8.25 -8.78
C PRO A 395 17.97 8.77 -7.99
N ALA A 396 18.86 7.86 -7.59
CA ALA A 396 20.08 8.24 -6.89
C ALA A 396 21.02 9.10 -7.75
N ASP A 397 21.05 8.85 -9.07
CA ASP A 397 21.77 9.70 -10.03
C ASP A 397 20.93 10.94 -10.39
N PRO A 398 21.38 12.16 -10.03
CA PRO A 398 20.63 13.39 -10.27
C PRO A 398 20.56 13.77 -11.76
N THR A 399 21.30 13.11 -12.64
CA THR A 399 21.26 13.31 -14.09
C THR A 399 20.16 12.51 -14.78
N THR A 400 19.64 11.46 -14.12
CA THR A 400 18.61 10.59 -14.68
C THR A 400 17.32 11.37 -14.97
N PRO A 401 16.74 11.29 -16.18
CA PRO A 401 15.47 11.91 -16.48
C PRO A 401 14.33 11.28 -15.69
N VAL A 402 13.29 12.06 -15.36
CA VAL A 402 12.07 11.53 -14.72
C VAL A 402 10.81 11.97 -15.45
N ILE A 403 9.85 11.06 -15.51
CA ILE A 403 8.54 11.23 -16.12
C ILE A 403 7.51 10.98 -15.02
N MET A 404 6.68 11.97 -14.74
CA MET A 404 5.78 12.01 -13.60
C MET A 404 4.35 12.13 -14.10
N VAL A 405 3.47 11.19 -13.76
CA VAL A 405 2.06 11.19 -14.16
C VAL A 405 1.19 11.29 -12.91
N GLY A 406 0.66 12.48 -12.66
CA GLY A 406 -0.06 12.80 -11.41
C GLY A 406 -1.23 13.75 -11.62
N PRO A 407 -2.37 13.28 -12.13
CA PRO A 407 -3.58 14.08 -12.22
C PRO A 407 -4.19 14.32 -10.82
N GLY A 408 -4.87 15.46 -10.65
CA GLY A 408 -5.51 15.81 -9.37
C GLY A 408 -4.52 15.87 -8.21
N THR A 409 -4.90 15.32 -7.06
CA THR A 409 -4.03 15.25 -5.87
C THR A 409 -2.82 14.35 -6.08
N GLY A 410 -2.79 13.53 -7.14
CA GLY A 410 -1.63 12.75 -7.54
C GLY A 410 -0.40 13.59 -7.91
N VAL A 411 -0.55 14.91 -8.09
CA VAL A 411 0.59 15.82 -8.30
C VAL A 411 1.43 16.02 -7.03
N ALA A 412 0.90 15.67 -5.85
CA ALA A 412 1.54 15.92 -4.56
C ALA A 412 3.03 15.51 -4.52
N PRO A 413 3.40 14.22 -4.71
CA PRO A 413 4.80 13.84 -4.65
C PRO A 413 5.64 14.46 -5.76
N PHE A 414 5.04 14.79 -6.92
CA PHE A 414 5.76 15.38 -8.04
C PHE A 414 6.09 16.86 -7.81
N ARG A 415 5.22 17.57 -7.08
CA ARG A 415 5.57 18.87 -6.52
C ARG A 415 6.79 18.75 -5.61
N ALA A 416 6.81 17.77 -4.70
CA ALA A 416 7.97 17.52 -3.84
C ALA A 416 9.24 17.20 -4.64
N PHE A 417 9.16 16.32 -5.64
CA PHE A 417 10.27 15.94 -6.51
C PHE A 417 10.84 17.14 -7.26
N LEU A 418 9.98 17.99 -7.84
CA LEU A 418 10.42 19.16 -8.58
C LEU A 418 11.11 20.18 -7.69
N TRP A 419 10.62 20.43 -6.47
CA TRP A 419 11.32 21.28 -5.51
C TRP A 419 12.65 20.68 -5.05
N GLU A 420 12.69 19.37 -4.80
CA GLU A 420 13.91 18.68 -4.38
C GLU A 420 14.99 18.78 -5.45
N ARG A 421 14.66 18.45 -6.69
CA ARG A 421 15.59 18.55 -7.82
C ARG A 421 16.03 19.98 -8.08
N MET A 422 15.13 20.95 -7.92
CA MET A 422 15.48 22.37 -8.06
C MET A 422 16.44 22.82 -6.96
N ALA A 423 16.18 22.46 -5.70
CA ALA A 423 17.02 22.81 -4.56
C ALA A 423 18.40 22.14 -4.65
N ALA A 424 18.44 20.88 -5.11
CA ALA A 424 19.67 20.14 -5.37
C ALA A 424 20.39 20.53 -6.67
N LYS A 425 19.78 21.42 -7.50
CA LYS A 425 20.28 21.79 -8.84
C LYS A 425 20.55 20.57 -9.73
N ALA A 426 19.70 19.55 -9.63
CA ALA A 426 19.84 18.31 -10.38
C ALA A 426 19.68 18.59 -11.89
N PRO A 427 20.63 18.18 -12.74
CA PRO A 427 20.62 18.53 -14.17
C PRO A 427 19.70 17.65 -15.02
N GLY A 428 19.23 16.51 -14.49
CA GLY A 428 18.36 15.62 -15.23
C GLY A 428 16.99 16.23 -15.52
N ARG A 429 16.46 15.91 -16.70
CA ARG A 429 15.21 16.51 -17.19
C ARG A 429 13.99 15.99 -16.42
N ASN A 430 13.01 16.87 -16.27
CA ASN A 430 11.74 16.57 -15.59
C ASN A 430 10.57 16.76 -16.54
N TRP A 431 9.69 15.76 -16.62
CA TRP A 431 8.45 15.84 -17.39
C TRP A 431 7.26 15.53 -16.47
N LEU A 432 6.35 16.49 -16.32
CA LEU A 432 5.09 16.29 -15.61
C LEU A 432 3.91 16.17 -16.60
N PHE A 433 3.12 15.12 -16.44
CA PHE A 433 1.76 14.99 -16.95
C PHE A 433 0.79 15.32 -15.82
N PHE A 434 0.11 16.45 -15.94
CA PHE A 434 -0.92 16.89 -15.01
C PHE A 434 -2.27 16.87 -15.70
N GLY A 435 -3.32 16.54 -14.95
CA GLY A 435 -4.68 16.65 -15.46
C GLY A 435 -5.69 16.93 -14.36
N HIS A 436 -6.74 17.66 -14.73
CA HIS A 436 -7.89 17.91 -13.87
C HIS A 436 -9.17 18.09 -14.69
N GLN A 437 -10.24 18.56 -14.04
CA GLN A 437 -11.51 18.85 -14.67
C GLN A 437 -11.42 20.07 -15.59
N ARG A 438 -11.05 21.25 -15.06
CA ARG A 438 -11.06 22.51 -15.82
C ARG A 438 -9.79 23.33 -15.63
N SER A 439 -9.20 23.85 -16.69
CA SER A 439 -7.99 24.69 -16.61
C SER A 439 -8.23 25.95 -15.78
N ASP A 440 -9.32 26.66 -16.06
CA ASP A 440 -9.67 27.93 -15.41
C ASP A 440 -9.87 27.84 -13.90
N TYR A 441 -10.12 26.64 -13.36
CA TYR A 441 -10.47 26.49 -11.94
C TYR A 441 -9.60 25.53 -11.16
N ASP A 442 -8.98 24.57 -11.82
CA ASP A 442 -8.33 23.46 -11.16
C ASP A 442 -6.85 23.29 -11.49
N PHE A 443 -6.28 24.19 -12.29
CA PHE A 443 -4.84 24.21 -12.48
C PHE A 443 -4.16 24.79 -11.25
N PHE A 444 -4.17 24.03 -10.17
CA PHE A 444 -3.51 24.45 -8.94
C PHE A 444 -1.98 24.26 -9.04
N TYR A 445 -1.24 25.13 -8.35
CA TYR A 445 0.21 25.32 -8.50
C TYR A 445 0.65 25.82 -9.89
N GLU A 446 -0.24 26.40 -10.69
CA GLU A 446 0.04 26.99 -12.02
C GLU A 446 1.29 27.89 -12.01
N ASP A 447 1.29 28.96 -11.20
CA ASP A 447 2.43 29.90 -11.12
C ASP A 447 3.76 29.22 -10.76
N GLU A 448 3.70 28.19 -9.91
CA GLU A 448 4.87 27.44 -9.46
C GLU A 448 5.43 26.57 -10.59
N LEU A 449 4.56 25.83 -11.27
CA LEU A 449 4.93 24.96 -12.39
C LEU A 449 5.42 25.76 -13.59
N ASP A 450 4.80 26.90 -13.89
CA ASP A 450 5.25 27.81 -14.95
C ASP A 450 6.60 28.44 -14.60
N GLY A 451 6.81 28.84 -13.34
CA GLY A 451 8.11 29.33 -12.87
C GLY A 451 9.21 28.27 -12.99
N MET A 452 8.92 27.02 -12.63
CA MET A 452 9.85 25.90 -12.79
C MET A 452 10.12 25.56 -14.25
N ARG A 453 9.14 25.75 -15.15
CA ARG A 453 9.32 25.57 -16.58
C ARG A 453 10.21 26.67 -17.15
N ALA A 454 9.98 27.92 -16.76
CA ALA A 454 10.78 29.06 -17.19
C ALA A 454 12.25 28.96 -16.73
N SER A 455 12.50 28.39 -15.54
CA SER A 455 13.86 28.15 -15.03
C SER A 455 14.57 26.94 -15.65
N GLY A 456 13.87 26.13 -16.44
CA GLY A 456 14.39 24.89 -17.01
C GLY A 456 14.36 23.67 -16.07
N ASN A 457 13.96 23.85 -14.81
CA ASN A 457 13.78 22.74 -13.86
C ASN A 457 12.70 21.77 -14.36
N LEU A 458 11.55 22.27 -14.78
CA LEU A 458 10.49 21.48 -15.42
C LEU A 458 10.66 21.54 -16.94
N SER A 459 11.38 20.57 -17.49
CA SER A 459 11.71 20.53 -18.92
C SER A 459 10.48 20.40 -19.81
N ARG A 460 9.42 19.71 -19.34
CA ARG A 460 8.16 19.58 -20.07
C ARG A 460 6.96 19.45 -19.14
N LEU A 461 5.89 20.16 -19.48
CA LEU A 461 4.59 20.07 -18.83
C LEU A 461 3.54 19.69 -19.87
N THR A 462 2.83 18.60 -19.64
CA THR A 462 1.72 18.13 -20.48
C THR A 462 0.44 18.18 -19.67
N LEU A 463 -0.59 18.84 -20.22
CA LEU A 463 -1.84 19.15 -19.52
C LEU A 463 -3.03 18.42 -20.14
N ALA A 464 -3.90 17.86 -19.30
CA ALA A 464 -5.14 17.20 -19.69
C ALA A 464 -6.35 17.76 -18.93
N TRP A 465 -7.34 18.26 -19.68
CA TRP A 465 -8.53 18.89 -19.11
C TRP A 465 -9.78 18.11 -19.52
N SER A 466 -10.38 17.42 -18.57
CA SER A 466 -11.49 16.50 -18.86
C SER A 466 -12.83 17.21 -19.14
N ARG A 467 -12.93 18.53 -18.91
CA ARG A 467 -14.19 19.29 -19.02
C ARG A 467 -14.07 20.67 -19.69
N ASP A 468 -12.95 20.97 -20.34
CA ASP A 468 -12.77 22.25 -21.06
C ASP A 468 -13.38 22.24 -22.47
N GLY A 469 -13.60 21.06 -23.05
CA GLY A 469 -14.22 20.89 -24.36
C GLY A 469 -15.31 19.82 -24.37
N ASP A 470 -15.79 19.50 -25.58
CA ASP A 470 -16.85 18.50 -25.80
C ASP A 470 -16.38 17.06 -25.56
N THR A 471 -15.07 16.82 -25.71
CA THR A 471 -14.44 15.53 -25.46
C THR A 471 -13.66 15.54 -24.15
N LYS A 472 -13.77 14.45 -23.39
CA LYS A 472 -12.98 14.28 -22.17
C LYS A 472 -11.55 13.91 -22.55
N VAL A 473 -10.60 14.73 -22.13
CA VAL A 473 -9.16 14.47 -22.30
C VAL A 473 -8.53 14.19 -20.95
N TYR A 474 -7.86 13.04 -20.85
CA TYR A 474 -7.11 12.60 -19.67
C TYR A 474 -5.62 12.46 -19.97
N VAL A 475 -4.82 12.20 -18.94
CA VAL A 475 -3.35 12.10 -19.06
C VAL A 475 -2.91 10.97 -19.98
N GLN A 476 -3.62 9.84 -19.98
CA GLN A 476 -3.35 8.70 -20.86
C GLN A 476 -3.57 9.04 -22.34
N ASP A 477 -4.48 9.96 -22.66
CA ASP A 477 -4.70 10.41 -24.04
C ASP A 477 -3.51 11.27 -24.49
N ARG A 478 -3.10 12.19 -23.61
CA ARG A 478 -1.90 13.03 -23.85
C ARG A 478 -0.62 12.22 -23.95
N MET A 479 -0.49 11.13 -23.21
CA MET A 479 0.64 10.20 -23.31
C MET A 479 0.73 9.58 -24.71
N ARG A 480 -0.40 9.13 -25.27
CA ARG A 480 -0.45 8.58 -26.63
C ARG A 480 -0.11 9.64 -27.68
N GLU A 481 -0.64 10.86 -27.53
CA GLU A 481 -0.36 11.98 -28.45
C GLU A 481 1.14 12.32 -28.52
N VAL A 482 1.84 12.24 -27.39
CA VAL A 482 3.28 12.55 -27.29
C VAL A 482 4.16 11.30 -27.22
N GLY A 483 3.63 10.16 -27.66
CA GLY A 483 4.21 8.84 -27.44
C GLY A 483 5.65 8.69 -27.92
N ALA A 484 6.00 9.31 -29.05
CA ALA A 484 7.35 9.24 -29.60
C ALA A 484 8.41 9.82 -28.63
N ASP A 485 8.11 10.96 -28.01
CA ASP A 485 9.00 11.57 -27.01
C ASP A 485 8.99 10.78 -25.70
N LEU A 486 7.82 10.28 -25.30
CA LEU A 486 7.70 9.48 -24.08
C LEU A 486 8.58 8.23 -24.18
N TYR A 487 8.46 7.49 -25.29
CA TYR A 487 9.29 6.32 -25.57
C TYR A 487 10.78 6.67 -25.64
N ARG A 488 11.14 7.76 -26.32
CA ARG A 488 12.55 8.23 -26.36
C ARG A 488 13.13 8.48 -24.97
N TRP A 489 12.37 9.10 -24.06
CA TRP A 489 12.86 9.33 -22.69
C TRP A 489 13.04 8.01 -21.93
N LEU A 490 12.17 7.02 -22.14
CA LEU A 490 12.34 5.69 -21.55
C LEU A 490 13.62 5.01 -22.06
N GLU A 491 13.92 5.12 -23.36
CA GLU A 491 15.17 4.59 -23.93
C GLU A 491 16.41 5.36 -23.42
N GLU A 492 16.26 6.64 -23.07
CA GLU A 492 17.31 7.46 -22.44
C GLU A 492 17.47 7.18 -20.92
N GLY A 493 16.85 6.11 -20.40
CA GLY A 493 17.02 5.69 -19.02
C GLY A 493 16.06 6.35 -18.02
N ALA A 494 15.03 7.06 -18.48
CA ALA A 494 14.12 7.76 -17.58
C ALA A 494 13.44 6.83 -16.56
N HIS A 495 13.19 7.36 -15.36
CA HIS A 495 12.27 6.75 -14.41
C HIS A 495 10.86 7.29 -14.64
N PHE A 496 9.88 6.39 -14.62
CA PHE A 496 8.47 6.65 -14.82
C PHE A 496 7.71 6.48 -13.51
N TYR A 497 6.93 7.49 -13.14
CA TYR A 497 6.20 7.54 -11.87
C TYR A 497 4.72 7.77 -12.10
N ILE A 498 3.87 7.08 -11.34
CA ILE A 498 2.42 7.32 -11.31
C ILE A 498 2.00 7.61 -9.87
N CYS A 499 1.15 8.63 -9.68
CA CYS A 499 0.48 8.85 -8.41
C CYS A 499 -0.97 9.29 -8.61
N GLY A 500 -1.89 8.78 -7.78
CA GLY A 500 -3.32 9.14 -7.80
C GLY A 500 -4.27 7.94 -7.75
N ASP A 501 -5.42 8.03 -8.43
CA ASP A 501 -6.51 7.04 -8.38
C ASP A 501 -6.07 5.64 -8.84
N ALA A 502 -6.07 4.67 -7.92
CA ALA A 502 -5.69 3.28 -8.18
C ALA A 502 -6.72 2.52 -9.05
N LYS A 503 -7.99 2.89 -8.96
CA LYS A 503 -9.09 2.09 -9.54
C LYS A 503 -9.22 2.23 -11.05
N ARG A 504 -8.96 3.41 -11.60
CA ARG A 504 -9.14 3.71 -13.02
C ARG A 504 -7.89 4.32 -13.62
N MET A 505 -7.37 5.39 -13.02
CA MET A 505 -6.29 6.17 -13.61
C MET A 505 -5.01 5.35 -13.78
N ALA A 506 -4.58 4.64 -12.74
CA ALA A 506 -3.35 3.84 -12.79
C ALA A 506 -3.36 2.82 -13.94
N ARG A 507 -4.46 2.07 -14.08
CA ARG A 507 -4.65 1.08 -15.15
C ARG A 507 -4.63 1.72 -16.54
N ASP A 508 -5.38 2.81 -16.72
CA ASP A 508 -5.50 3.48 -18.02
C ASP A 508 -4.15 4.11 -18.46
N VAL A 509 -3.34 4.59 -17.51
CA VAL A 509 -1.98 5.08 -17.73
C VAL A 509 -1.03 3.94 -18.09
N GLU A 510 -1.09 2.81 -17.39
CA GLU A 510 -0.25 1.64 -17.71
C GLU A 510 -0.57 1.09 -19.11
N HIS A 511 -1.85 0.99 -19.46
CA HIS A 511 -2.27 0.62 -20.81
C HIS A 511 -1.74 1.61 -21.86
N ALA A 512 -1.82 2.92 -21.61
CA ALA A 512 -1.27 3.91 -22.53
C ALA A 512 0.26 3.82 -22.66
N LEU A 513 0.96 3.48 -21.58
CA LEU A 513 2.40 3.25 -21.62
C LEU A 513 2.73 2.03 -22.51
N VAL A 514 1.99 0.93 -22.37
CA VAL A 514 2.12 -0.26 -23.23
C VAL A 514 1.84 0.09 -24.69
N ASP A 515 0.76 0.83 -24.97
CA ASP A 515 0.42 1.30 -26.32
C ASP A 515 1.56 2.13 -26.93
N VAL A 516 2.14 3.04 -26.15
CA VAL A 516 3.27 3.89 -26.57
C VAL A 516 4.51 3.06 -26.88
N VAL A 517 4.85 2.10 -26.02
CA VAL A 517 6.01 1.22 -26.22
C VAL A 517 5.82 0.35 -27.47
N ALA A 518 4.63 -0.23 -27.65
CA ALA A 518 4.34 -1.03 -28.84
C ALA A 518 4.43 -0.19 -30.12
N ALA A 519 3.79 0.97 -30.15
CA ALA A 519 3.73 1.84 -31.33
C ALA A 519 5.10 2.44 -31.70
N HIS A 520 5.86 2.92 -30.72
CA HIS A 520 7.10 3.66 -30.97
C HIS A 520 8.37 2.82 -30.84
N GLY A 521 8.31 1.68 -30.15
CA GLY A 521 9.36 0.65 -30.17
C GLY A 521 9.25 -0.32 -31.34
N GLY A 522 8.12 -0.31 -32.07
CA GLY A 522 7.89 -1.22 -33.20
C GLY A 522 7.79 -2.69 -32.77
N THR A 523 7.25 -2.93 -31.57
CA THR A 523 7.11 -4.27 -30.98
C THR A 523 5.66 -4.71 -30.91
N SER A 524 5.42 -6.02 -30.70
CA SER A 524 4.07 -6.49 -30.38
C SER A 524 3.62 -6.02 -28.99
N THR A 525 2.33 -6.14 -28.71
CA THR A 525 1.77 -5.81 -27.39
C THR A 525 2.35 -6.70 -26.28
N GLU A 526 2.60 -7.99 -26.55
CA GLU A 526 3.20 -8.90 -25.58
C GLU A 526 4.64 -8.48 -25.23
N ALA A 527 5.41 -8.06 -26.22
CA ALA A 527 6.75 -7.54 -26.01
C ALA A 527 6.74 -6.19 -25.24
N ALA A 528 5.76 -5.33 -25.50
CA ALA A 528 5.58 -4.08 -24.76
C ALA A 528 5.18 -4.31 -23.30
N LEU A 529 4.32 -5.30 -23.02
CA LEU A 529 4.01 -5.74 -21.65
C LEU A 529 5.26 -6.23 -20.92
N ALA A 530 6.07 -7.07 -21.59
CA ALA A 530 7.34 -7.55 -21.03
C ALA A 530 8.34 -6.41 -20.77
N TYR A 531 8.36 -5.38 -21.64
CA TYR A 531 9.17 -4.19 -21.46
C TYR A 531 8.76 -3.39 -20.22
N VAL A 532 7.46 -3.13 -20.03
CA VAL A 532 6.96 -2.42 -18.84
C VAL A 532 7.21 -3.24 -17.57
N ALA A 533 7.06 -4.56 -17.62
CA ALA A 533 7.43 -5.45 -16.51
C ALA A 533 8.93 -5.38 -16.18
N ALA A 534 9.80 -5.28 -17.20
CA ALA A 534 11.22 -5.09 -17.00
C ALA A 534 11.56 -3.73 -16.35
N LEU A 535 10.83 -2.65 -16.70
CA LEU A 535 10.97 -1.35 -16.02
C LEU A 535 10.60 -1.43 -14.54
N LYS A 536 9.49 -2.12 -14.20
CA LYS A 536 9.09 -2.38 -12.81
C LYS A 536 10.18 -3.13 -12.05
N LYS A 537 10.67 -4.23 -12.62
CA LYS A 537 11.75 -5.05 -12.03
C LYS A 537 13.06 -4.26 -11.84
N ALA A 538 13.34 -3.32 -12.74
CA ALA A 538 14.52 -2.44 -12.65
C ALA A 538 14.32 -1.25 -11.71
N GLY A 539 13.16 -1.09 -11.07
CA GLY A 539 12.83 0.07 -10.22
C GLY A 539 12.68 1.38 -11.00
N ARG A 540 12.52 1.31 -12.33
CA ARG A 540 12.35 2.45 -13.24
C ARG A 540 10.89 2.77 -13.52
N TYR A 541 9.97 1.92 -13.10
CA TYR A 541 8.54 2.23 -13.01
C TYR A 541 8.12 2.12 -11.55
N GLN A 542 7.58 3.20 -10.98
CA GLN A 542 7.18 3.28 -9.57
C GLN A 542 5.79 3.89 -9.47
N ALA A 543 4.95 3.37 -8.57
CA ALA A 543 3.57 3.82 -8.40
C ALA A 543 3.23 4.06 -6.92
N ASP A 544 2.58 5.18 -6.63
CA ASP A 544 1.94 5.51 -5.35
C ASP A 544 0.46 5.79 -5.61
N VAL A 545 -0.35 4.74 -5.66
CA VAL A 545 -1.75 4.81 -6.11
C VAL A 545 -2.71 4.39 -5.00
N TYR A 546 -3.82 5.14 -4.87
CA TYR A 546 -4.76 5.03 -3.75
C TYR A 546 -6.24 5.23 -4.11
#